data_AF-A0A941CXV2-F1
#
_entry.id   AF-A0A941CXV2-F1
#
_cell.length_a   1.000
_cell.length_b   1.000
_cell.length_c   1.000
_cell.angle_alpha   90.00
_cell.angle_beta   90.00
_cell.angle_gamma   90.00
#
_symmetry.space_group_name_H-M   'P 1'
#
loop_
_entity.id
_entity.type
_entity.pdbx_description
1 polymer ?
#
loop_
_entity_poly.entity_id
_entity_poly.type
_entity_poly.pdbx_seq_one_letter_code
_entity_poly.pdbx_strand_id
1 'polypeptide(L)'
;MRRIGLLILLSLLLASCGASDESGNEPNVNDQGDFEVKSLSFDVDVKAKDNVAVFEINLSNDSEKPVQLTFSSGQQYEIVINESSGEKVYKFSEGRMFTQAIIEEEIAAGDELSFEQEWDYTSDGKRVESGEYEATVKITAQTVNGEKVEPDAFVQKVSVSVPESSDENRSEKEKESKEDNQEKDSSESAEPNRIEHDNIRNIVVQGEQGNYTIKGETNLDSEIAYSVEDGHYILVEEQRVELQGDEKWQPFEISTEIKKENLPHAGVLTLVFSWEQAGEKKYHSILLEGFNN
;
A
#
# COMPACT_ATOMS: atom_id res chain seq x y z
N MET A 1 -35.26 60.93 -11.45
CA MET A 1 -34.32 61.78 -12.23
C MET A 1 -33.27 60.88 -12.85
N ARG A 2 -33.18 60.87 -14.18
CA ARG A 2 -32.25 60.06 -14.97
C ARG A 2 -30.86 60.70 -14.94
N ARG A 3 -29.80 59.92 -14.74
CA ARG A 3 -28.42 60.33 -15.09
C ARG A 3 -27.86 59.38 -16.14
N ILE A 4 -27.59 60.00 -17.28
CA ILE A 4 -26.91 59.52 -18.47
C ILE A 4 -25.41 59.83 -18.28
N GLY A 5 -24.54 58.97 -18.79
CA GLY A 5 -23.09 59.24 -18.94
C GLY A 5 -22.36 57.95 -19.33
N LEU A 6 -22.42 57.54 -20.60
CA LEU A 6 -21.48 57.84 -21.70
C LEU A 6 -20.38 56.76 -21.80
N LEU A 7 -20.68 55.71 -22.56
CA LEU A 7 -19.76 54.67 -23.03
C LEU A 7 -18.86 55.26 -24.12
N ILE A 8 -17.55 55.31 -23.85
CA ILE A 8 -16.52 55.65 -24.86
C ILE A 8 -15.93 54.33 -25.36
N LEU A 9 -16.31 53.99 -26.58
CA LEU A 9 -15.63 53.01 -27.45
C LEU A 9 -14.32 53.64 -27.93
N LEU A 10 -13.17 52.99 -27.70
CA LEU A 10 -11.92 53.35 -28.37
C LEU A 10 -11.26 52.09 -28.92
N SER A 11 -11.53 51.82 -30.19
CA SER A 11 -10.82 50.88 -31.04
C SER A 11 -9.45 51.46 -31.44
N LEU A 12 -8.37 50.80 -31.04
CA LEU A 12 -7.05 50.97 -31.67
C LEU A 12 -6.70 49.71 -32.44
N LEU A 13 -6.64 49.85 -33.77
CA LEU A 13 -5.92 48.98 -34.68
C LEU A 13 -4.45 49.39 -34.65
N LEU A 14 -3.57 48.48 -34.25
CA LEU A 14 -2.15 48.55 -34.59
C LEU A 14 -1.77 47.27 -35.31
N ALA A 15 -1.62 47.38 -36.63
CA ALA A 15 -0.86 46.44 -37.42
C ALA A 15 0.62 46.70 -37.12
N SER A 16 1.27 45.78 -36.42
CA SER A 16 2.72 45.70 -36.32
C SER A 16 3.18 44.53 -37.18
N CYS A 17 3.79 44.85 -38.32
CA CYS A 17 4.61 43.91 -39.07
C CYS A 17 6.05 44.16 -38.59
N GLY A 18 6.65 43.17 -37.95
CA GLY A 18 8.01 43.22 -37.42
C GLY A 18 8.65 41.85 -37.59
N ALA A 19 9.84 41.86 -38.18
CA ALA A 19 10.51 40.74 -38.82
C ALA A 19 10.88 39.57 -37.90
N SER A 20 11.07 38.44 -38.58
CA SER A 20 11.62 37.16 -38.19
C SER A 20 12.77 37.25 -37.18
N ASP A 21 12.65 36.49 -36.10
CA ASP A 21 13.78 35.75 -35.50
C ASP A 21 13.22 34.42 -35.01
N GLU A 22 13.52 33.38 -35.78
CA GLU A 22 13.28 31.98 -35.48
C GLU A 22 14.33 31.55 -34.45
N SER A 23 14.07 31.84 -33.16
CA SER A 23 14.82 31.21 -32.09
C SER A 23 14.09 29.91 -31.74
N GLY A 24 14.50 28.84 -32.41
CA GLY A 24 14.14 27.48 -32.03
C GLY A 24 14.53 27.27 -30.57
N ASN A 25 13.52 27.23 -29.69
CA ASN A 25 13.69 26.69 -28.36
C ASN A 25 13.65 25.17 -28.55
N GLU A 26 14.81 24.55 -28.76
CA GLU A 26 14.91 23.11 -28.62
C GLU A 26 14.47 22.75 -27.20
N PRO A 27 13.51 21.82 -27.02
CA PRO A 27 13.26 21.30 -25.69
C PRO A 27 14.55 20.59 -25.26
N ASN A 28 15.09 21.00 -24.11
CA ASN A 28 16.13 20.24 -23.41
C ASN A 28 15.47 18.94 -22.93
N VAL A 29 15.41 17.95 -23.81
CA VAL A 29 15.02 16.58 -23.47
C VAL A 29 16.19 16.01 -22.69
N ASN A 30 16.00 15.84 -21.39
CA ASN A 30 16.97 15.19 -20.52
C ASN A 30 17.04 13.71 -20.95
N ASP A 31 17.97 13.37 -21.86
CA ASP A 31 18.16 12.02 -22.43
C ASP A 31 18.66 10.99 -21.39
N GLN A 32 19.01 11.45 -20.18
CA GLN A 32 19.49 10.60 -19.09
C GLN A 32 18.34 9.88 -18.36
N GLY A 33 17.21 10.54 -18.09
CA GLY A 33 16.10 9.88 -17.39
C GLY A 33 15.34 8.87 -18.19
N ASP A 34 15.24 9.10 -19.49
CA ASP A 34 14.70 8.09 -20.41
C ASP A 34 15.62 6.86 -20.47
N PHE A 35 16.95 7.04 -20.36
CA PHE A 35 17.90 5.94 -20.32
C PHE A 35 17.82 5.13 -19.02
N GLU A 36 17.67 5.78 -17.86
CA GLU A 36 17.62 5.08 -16.57
C GLU A 36 16.33 4.26 -16.41
N VAL A 37 15.18 4.80 -16.84
CA VAL A 37 13.92 4.02 -16.88
C VAL A 37 14.03 2.84 -17.87
N LYS A 38 14.68 3.04 -19.04
CA LYS A 38 14.90 1.97 -20.03
C LYS A 38 15.88 0.88 -19.59
N SER A 39 16.66 1.13 -18.54
CA SER A 39 17.55 0.12 -17.95
C SER A 39 16.84 -0.81 -16.97
N LEU A 40 15.56 -0.55 -16.67
CA LEU A 40 14.72 -1.42 -15.89
C LEU A 40 13.87 -2.32 -16.80
N SER A 41 13.81 -3.60 -16.49
CA SER A 41 12.97 -4.57 -17.17
C SER A 41 11.81 -4.97 -16.25
N PHE A 42 10.58 -4.83 -16.75
CA PHE A 42 9.37 -5.17 -16.02
C PHE A 42 8.75 -6.44 -16.59
N ASP A 43 8.54 -7.43 -15.73
CA ASP A 43 7.95 -8.71 -16.09
C ASP A 43 6.93 -9.18 -15.04
N VAL A 44 5.90 -9.86 -15.53
CA VAL A 44 4.79 -10.36 -14.72
C VAL A 44 4.47 -11.77 -15.19
N ASP A 45 4.67 -12.70 -14.28
CA ASP A 45 4.24 -14.09 -14.43
C ASP A 45 2.96 -14.31 -13.63
N VAL A 46 2.07 -15.16 -14.14
CA VAL A 46 0.86 -15.56 -13.43
C VAL A 46 0.68 -17.08 -13.48
N LYS A 47 0.51 -17.68 -12.29
CA LYS A 47 0.31 -19.12 -12.12
C LYS A 47 -1.08 -19.37 -11.57
N ALA A 48 -1.96 -19.88 -12.42
CA ALA A 48 -3.27 -20.36 -12.01
C ALA A 48 -3.16 -21.69 -11.24
N LYS A 49 -3.71 -21.73 -10.03
CA LYS A 49 -3.87 -22.92 -9.19
C LYS A 49 -5.38 -23.17 -8.98
N ASP A 50 -5.78 -24.21 -8.25
CA ASP A 50 -7.20 -24.58 -8.12
C ASP A 50 -8.07 -23.44 -7.52
N ASN A 51 -7.55 -22.76 -6.51
CA ASN A 51 -8.30 -21.76 -5.73
C ASN A 51 -7.73 -20.34 -5.81
N VAL A 52 -6.59 -20.15 -6.47
CA VAL A 52 -5.90 -18.87 -6.49
C VAL A 52 -5.05 -18.72 -7.75
N ALA A 53 -4.99 -17.52 -8.30
CA ALA A 53 -3.93 -17.11 -9.21
C ALA A 53 -2.84 -16.36 -8.43
N VAL A 54 -1.60 -16.80 -8.58
CA VAL A 54 -0.43 -16.13 -7.99
C VAL A 54 0.24 -15.29 -9.07
N PHE A 55 0.33 -13.98 -8.84
CA PHE A 55 1.06 -13.03 -9.66
C PHE A 55 2.45 -12.83 -9.07
N GLU A 56 3.47 -13.08 -9.87
CA GLU A 56 4.88 -12.78 -9.59
C GLU A 56 5.24 -11.53 -10.39
N ILE A 57 5.47 -10.42 -9.70
CA ILE A 57 5.69 -9.08 -10.29
C ILE A 57 7.16 -8.72 -10.08
N ASN A 58 7.93 -8.61 -11.15
CA ASN A 58 9.38 -8.39 -11.08
C ASN A 58 9.79 -7.13 -11.82
N LEU A 59 10.62 -6.32 -11.18
CA LEU A 59 11.30 -5.19 -11.78
C LEU A 59 12.81 -5.35 -11.60
N SER A 60 13.50 -5.72 -12.68
CA SER A 60 14.93 -6.01 -12.68
C SER A 60 15.75 -4.78 -13.09
N ASN A 61 16.90 -4.58 -12.45
CA ASN A 61 17.86 -3.55 -12.81
C ASN A 61 18.98 -4.12 -13.69
N ASP A 62 18.88 -3.91 -14.99
CA ASP A 62 19.86 -4.40 -15.97
C ASP A 62 21.06 -3.46 -16.14
N SER A 63 21.16 -2.39 -15.34
CA SER A 63 22.27 -1.45 -15.36
C SER A 63 23.44 -1.89 -14.47
N GLU A 64 24.58 -1.22 -14.60
CA GLU A 64 25.76 -1.45 -13.77
C GLU A 64 25.75 -0.65 -12.45
N LYS A 65 24.68 0.09 -12.15
CA LYS A 65 24.56 0.96 -10.97
C LYS A 65 23.27 0.68 -10.20
N PRO A 66 23.24 0.95 -8.89
CA PRO A 66 21.98 0.89 -8.15
C PRO A 66 20.99 1.91 -8.70
N VAL A 67 19.71 1.55 -8.67
CA VAL A 67 18.58 2.39 -9.07
C VAL A 67 17.67 2.61 -7.87
N GLN A 68 17.31 3.86 -7.61
CA GLN A 68 16.41 4.26 -6.55
C GLN A 68 15.00 4.50 -7.11
N LEU A 69 14.03 3.74 -6.64
CA LEU A 69 12.61 3.97 -6.88
C LEU A 69 12.02 4.78 -5.74
N THR A 70 11.06 5.64 -6.06
CA THR A 70 10.27 6.37 -5.07
C THR A 70 8.77 6.17 -5.32
N PHE A 71 8.06 5.76 -4.27
CA PHE A 71 6.61 5.60 -4.24
C PHE A 71 6.00 6.65 -3.31
N SER A 72 4.80 7.12 -3.62
CA SER A 72 4.11 8.14 -2.80
C SER A 72 3.35 7.60 -1.59
N SER A 73 3.22 6.29 -1.50
CA SER A 73 2.44 5.60 -0.49
C SER A 73 2.93 4.15 -0.40
N GLY A 74 2.39 3.42 0.58
CA GLY A 74 2.54 1.96 0.67
C GLY A 74 1.99 1.17 -0.51
N GLN A 75 1.21 1.80 -1.40
CA GLN A 75 0.79 1.15 -2.64
C GLN A 75 1.95 1.17 -3.64
N GLN A 76 2.68 0.06 -3.77
CA GLN A 76 3.81 -0.08 -4.71
C GLN A 76 3.41 -0.70 -6.07
N TYR A 77 2.25 -1.37 -6.12
CA TYR A 77 1.69 -1.92 -7.35
C TYR A 77 0.15 -1.84 -7.39
N GLU A 78 -0.41 -2.12 -8.56
CA GLU A 78 -1.85 -2.26 -8.81
C GLU A 78 -2.08 -3.44 -9.76
N ILE A 79 -3.10 -4.23 -9.46
CA ILE A 79 -3.60 -5.30 -10.33
C ILE A 79 -5.07 -5.03 -10.59
N VAL A 80 -5.45 -4.93 -11.87
CA VAL A 80 -6.84 -4.81 -12.29
C VAL A 80 -7.16 -5.99 -13.19
N ILE A 81 -8.15 -6.78 -12.82
CA ILE A 81 -8.57 -7.96 -13.60
C ILE A 81 -9.95 -7.68 -14.18
N ASN A 82 -10.06 -7.86 -15.48
CA ASN A 82 -11.29 -7.72 -16.22
C ASN A 82 -11.67 -9.04 -16.89
N GLU A 83 -12.97 -9.28 -17.03
CA GLU A 83 -13.51 -10.29 -17.91
C GLU A 83 -13.17 -9.99 -19.38
N SER A 84 -13.31 -11.01 -20.23
CA SER A 84 -13.28 -10.84 -21.70
C SER A 84 -14.30 -9.83 -22.23
N SER A 85 -15.38 -9.55 -21.48
CA SER A 85 -16.39 -8.53 -21.77
C SER A 85 -15.89 -7.10 -21.54
N GLY A 86 -14.77 -6.93 -20.80
CA GLY A 86 -14.23 -5.66 -20.32
C GLY A 86 -14.74 -5.24 -18.94
N GLU A 87 -15.58 -6.03 -18.29
CA GLU A 87 -16.06 -5.77 -16.93
C GLU A 87 -14.98 -6.07 -15.89
N LYS A 88 -14.72 -5.12 -14.98
CA LYS A 88 -13.73 -5.27 -13.89
C LYS A 88 -14.29 -6.17 -12.79
N VAL A 89 -13.58 -7.26 -12.50
CA VAL A 89 -13.94 -8.21 -11.44
C VAL A 89 -13.02 -8.14 -10.22
N TYR A 90 -11.84 -7.54 -10.36
CA TYR A 90 -10.91 -7.35 -9.25
C TYR A 90 -10.10 -6.08 -9.44
N LYS A 91 -9.85 -5.40 -8.33
CA LYS A 91 -8.88 -4.32 -8.23
C LYS A 91 -8.13 -4.44 -6.93
N PHE A 92 -6.81 -4.49 -7.01
CA PHE A 92 -5.96 -4.64 -5.84
C PHE A 92 -6.18 -3.50 -4.83
N SER A 93 -6.26 -2.25 -5.26
CA SER A 93 -6.47 -1.15 -4.31
C SER A 93 -7.86 -1.12 -3.66
N GLU A 94 -8.82 -1.94 -4.10
CA GLU A 94 -10.22 -1.85 -3.65
C GLU A 94 -10.40 -2.53 -2.28
N GLY A 95 -10.96 -1.78 -1.33
CA GLY A 95 -11.11 -2.25 0.05
C GLY A 95 -9.80 -2.30 0.87
N ARG A 96 -8.67 -1.85 0.30
CA ARG A 96 -7.38 -1.78 0.99
C ARG A 96 -7.03 -0.33 1.36
N MET A 97 -6.39 -0.16 2.51
CA MET A 97 -5.80 1.11 2.93
C MET A 97 -4.28 1.01 2.93
N PHE A 98 -3.64 2.03 2.38
CA PHE A 98 -2.19 2.12 2.25
C PHE A 98 -1.65 3.27 3.09
N THR A 99 -0.47 3.08 3.66
CA THR A 99 0.25 4.14 4.37
C THR A 99 0.50 5.31 3.41
N GLN A 100 0.44 6.54 3.91
CA GLN A 100 0.69 7.74 3.10
C GLN A 100 2.16 8.19 3.19
N ALA A 101 3.06 7.29 3.57
CA ALA A 101 4.48 7.54 3.66
C ALA A 101 5.14 7.44 2.28
N ILE A 102 6.11 8.30 2.02
CA ILE A 102 7.00 8.15 0.86
C ILE A 102 7.89 6.93 1.14
N ILE A 103 7.94 6.00 0.18
CA ILE A 103 8.77 4.80 0.24
C ILE A 103 9.88 4.92 -0.81
N GLU A 104 11.10 4.61 -0.40
CA GLU A 104 12.28 4.57 -1.25
C GLU A 104 12.82 3.14 -1.29
N GLU A 105 12.85 2.53 -2.48
CA GLU A 105 13.39 1.19 -2.71
C GLU A 105 14.64 1.27 -3.60
N GLU A 106 15.76 0.72 -3.13
CA GLU A 106 16.98 0.62 -3.93
C GLU A 106 17.05 -0.78 -4.57
N ILE A 107 17.20 -0.84 -5.89
CA ILE A 107 17.52 -2.07 -6.62
C ILE A 107 18.99 -2.02 -6.99
N ALA A 108 19.80 -2.90 -6.41
CA ALA A 108 21.21 -2.99 -6.76
C ALA A 108 21.42 -3.41 -8.23
N ALA A 109 22.63 -3.21 -8.74
CA ALA A 109 22.96 -3.57 -10.12
C ALA A 109 22.83 -5.10 -10.34
N GLY A 110 21.97 -5.51 -11.27
CA GLY A 110 21.69 -6.91 -11.58
C GLY A 110 20.70 -7.60 -10.64
N ASP A 111 20.18 -6.90 -9.63
CA ASP A 111 19.15 -7.41 -8.71
C ASP A 111 17.74 -7.04 -9.20
N GLU A 112 16.72 -7.53 -8.49
CA GLU A 112 15.32 -7.28 -8.77
C GLU A 112 14.53 -6.90 -7.53
N LEU A 113 13.48 -6.10 -7.73
CA LEU A 113 12.41 -5.89 -6.76
C LEU A 113 11.22 -6.76 -7.16
N SER A 114 10.83 -7.67 -6.27
CA SER A 114 9.81 -8.69 -6.53
C SER A 114 8.64 -8.59 -5.55
N PHE A 115 7.43 -8.72 -6.06
CA PHE A 115 6.20 -8.82 -5.29
C PHE A 115 5.45 -10.10 -5.66
N GLU A 116 4.85 -10.75 -4.66
CA GLU A 116 3.92 -11.86 -4.86
C GLU A 116 2.52 -11.43 -4.43
N GLN A 117 1.52 -11.61 -5.30
CA GLN A 117 0.13 -11.28 -4.99
C GLN A 117 -0.81 -12.40 -5.41
N GLU A 118 -1.68 -12.78 -4.48
CA GLU A 118 -2.73 -13.77 -4.70
C GLU A 118 -4.08 -13.13 -5.07
N TRP A 119 -4.78 -13.74 -6.02
CA TRP A 119 -6.20 -13.51 -6.28
C TRP A 119 -6.96 -14.82 -6.18
N ASP A 120 -7.88 -14.90 -5.22
CA ASP A 120 -8.67 -16.10 -4.85
C ASP A 120 -9.83 -16.40 -5.81
N TYR A 121 -9.80 -15.82 -7.01
CA TYR A 121 -10.85 -15.87 -8.01
C TYR A 121 -12.20 -15.31 -7.55
N THR A 122 -12.22 -14.39 -6.59
CA THR A 122 -13.47 -13.76 -6.14
C THR A 122 -13.65 -12.33 -6.63
N SER A 123 -14.91 -11.97 -6.79
CA SER A 123 -15.44 -10.61 -6.95
C SER A 123 -16.60 -10.45 -5.96
N ASP A 124 -16.56 -9.42 -5.11
CA ASP A 124 -17.53 -9.20 -4.02
C ASP A 124 -17.79 -10.45 -3.14
N GLY A 125 -16.72 -11.21 -2.87
CA GLY A 125 -16.78 -12.42 -2.05
C GLY A 125 -17.43 -13.64 -2.72
N LYS A 126 -17.69 -13.59 -4.03
CA LYS A 126 -18.20 -14.71 -4.82
C LYS A 126 -17.18 -15.10 -5.87
N ARG A 127 -17.00 -16.41 -6.08
CA ARG A 127 -16.12 -16.90 -7.14
C ARG A 127 -16.64 -16.44 -8.50
N VAL A 128 -15.73 -15.96 -9.35
CA VAL A 128 -16.03 -15.62 -10.75
C VAL A 128 -16.15 -16.90 -11.60
N GLU A 129 -16.80 -16.78 -12.75
CA GLU A 129 -16.96 -17.91 -13.68
C GLU A 129 -15.61 -18.40 -14.20
N SER A 130 -15.51 -19.70 -14.51
CA SER A 130 -14.31 -20.24 -15.16
C SER A 130 -14.13 -19.65 -16.56
N GLY A 131 -12.89 -19.41 -16.95
CA GLY A 131 -12.58 -18.85 -18.26
C GLY A 131 -11.31 -17.99 -18.27
N GLU A 132 -11.11 -17.29 -19.38
CA GLU A 132 -9.97 -16.40 -19.55
C GLU A 132 -10.32 -14.98 -19.11
N TYR A 133 -9.42 -14.38 -18.33
CA TYR A 133 -9.48 -13.02 -17.84
C TYR A 133 -8.22 -12.26 -18.26
N GLU A 134 -8.34 -10.96 -18.45
CA GLU A 134 -7.20 -10.08 -18.71
C GLU A 134 -6.84 -9.34 -17.41
N ALA A 135 -5.61 -9.53 -16.93
CA ALA A 135 -5.07 -8.75 -15.84
C ALA A 135 -4.13 -7.66 -16.39
N THR A 136 -4.34 -6.43 -15.95
CA THR A 136 -3.39 -5.32 -16.13
C THR A 136 -2.67 -5.09 -14.81
N VAL A 137 -1.35 -5.26 -14.82
CA VAL A 137 -0.48 -5.09 -13.66
C VAL A 137 0.40 -3.86 -13.87
N LYS A 138 0.55 -3.06 -12.81
CA LYS A 138 1.29 -1.80 -12.84
C LYS A 138 2.15 -1.63 -11.59
N ILE A 139 3.38 -1.15 -11.75
CA ILE A 139 4.17 -0.56 -10.65
C ILE A 139 3.86 0.94 -10.54
N THR A 140 3.66 1.44 -9.32
CA THR A 140 3.16 2.80 -9.04
C THR A 140 4.27 3.83 -8.78
N ALA A 141 5.53 3.46 -9.00
CA ALA A 141 6.69 4.33 -8.81
C ALA A 141 6.49 5.69 -9.50
N GLN A 142 6.75 6.76 -8.75
CA GLN A 142 6.63 8.14 -9.25
C GLN A 142 7.93 8.61 -9.90
N THR A 143 9.06 8.20 -9.33
CA THR A 143 10.38 8.55 -9.84
C THR A 143 11.33 7.35 -9.84
N VAL A 144 12.26 7.38 -10.78
CA VAL A 144 13.46 6.54 -10.87
C VAL A 144 14.65 7.50 -10.78
N ASN A 145 15.51 7.34 -9.77
CA ASN A 145 16.63 8.23 -9.46
C ASN A 145 16.25 9.73 -9.39
N GLY A 146 15.04 10.01 -8.92
CA GLY A 146 14.49 11.37 -8.82
C GLY A 146 13.91 11.93 -10.12
N GLU A 147 14.00 11.21 -11.23
CA GLU A 147 13.37 11.57 -12.50
C GLU A 147 11.98 10.94 -12.63
N LYS A 148 11.01 11.73 -13.10
CA LYS A 148 9.61 11.33 -13.15
C LYS A 148 9.41 10.18 -14.14
N VAL A 149 8.66 9.16 -13.70
CA VAL A 149 8.27 8.01 -14.51
C VAL A 149 6.97 8.31 -15.25
N GLU A 150 6.89 7.94 -16.52
CA GLU A 150 5.64 8.03 -17.28
C GLU A 150 4.59 7.02 -16.76
N PRO A 151 3.29 7.34 -16.78
CA PRO A 151 2.26 6.53 -16.12
C PRO A 151 2.16 5.06 -16.58
N ASP A 152 2.66 4.74 -17.77
CA ASP A 152 2.62 3.44 -18.43
C ASP A 152 3.99 2.75 -18.56
N ALA A 153 5.05 3.32 -17.97
CA ALA A 153 6.42 2.79 -18.08
C ALA A 153 6.54 1.33 -17.59
N PHE A 154 5.84 0.99 -16.51
CA PHE A 154 5.84 -0.34 -15.90
C PHE A 154 4.43 -0.90 -15.84
N VAL A 155 3.86 -1.17 -17.03
CA VAL A 155 2.53 -1.74 -17.19
C VAL A 155 2.59 -2.94 -18.11
N GLN A 156 2.02 -4.07 -17.68
CA GLN A 156 1.95 -5.29 -18.46
C GLN A 156 0.55 -5.89 -18.38
N LYS A 157 0.10 -6.45 -19.50
CA LYS A 157 -1.14 -7.22 -19.58
C LYS A 157 -0.82 -8.69 -19.67
N VAL A 158 -1.46 -9.50 -18.83
CA VAL A 158 -1.31 -10.96 -18.79
C VAL A 158 -2.68 -11.63 -18.82
N SER A 159 -2.74 -12.85 -19.38
CA SER A 159 -3.96 -13.67 -19.37
C SER A 159 -3.97 -14.55 -18.13
N VAL A 160 -5.13 -14.65 -17.48
CA VAL A 160 -5.34 -15.51 -16.31
C VAL A 160 -6.47 -16.48 -16.60
N SER A 161 -6.16 -17.78 -16.61
CA SER A 161 -7.16 -18.83 -16.73
C SER A 161 -7.73 -19.18 -15.36
N VAL A 162 -9.01 -18.90 -15.14
CA VAL A 162 -9.74 -19.34 -13.95
C VAL A 162 -10.26 -20.75 -14.19
N PRO A 163 -9.84 -21.76 -13.40
CA PRO A 163 -10.29 -23.14 -13.58
C PRO A 163 -11.76 -23.31 -13.16
N GLU A 164 -12.44 -24.29 -13.76
CA GLU A 164 -13.74 -24.77 -13.30
C GLU A 164 -13.69 -25.10 -11.81
N SER A 165 -14.73 -24.68 -11.06
CA SER A 165 -14.77 -24.98 -9.64
C SER A 165 -14.78 -26.49 -9.43
N SER A 166 -13.89 -27.00 -8.58
CA SER A 166 -13.88 -28.41 -8.19
C SER A 166 -15.12 -28.82 -7.37
N ASP A 167 -16.01 -27.87 -7.06
CA ASP A 167 -17.17 -28.04 -6.20
C ASP A 167 -18.45 -28.48 -6.94
N GLU A 168 -18.51 -28.40 -8.28
CA GLU A 168 -19.66 -28.93 -9.04
C GLU A 168 -19.75 -30.48 -9.05
N ASN A 169 -18.77 -31.18 -8.46
CA ASN A 169 -18.81 -32.64 -8.32
C ASN A 169 -18.49 -33.15 -6.89
N ARG A 170 -18.72 -32.35 -5.85
CA ARG A 170 -18.53 -32.80 -4.46
C ARG A 170 -19.65 -32.37 -3.51
N SER A 171 -20.88 -32.67 -3.91
CA SER A 171 -21.92 -33.01 -2.93
C SER A 171 -21.47 -34.30 -2.21
N GLU A 172 -21.24 -34.20 -0.89
CA GLU A 172 -21.01 -35.28 0.09
C GLU A 172 -19.59 -35.86 0.25
N LYS A 173 -18.73 -35.14 1.00
CA LYS A 173 -17.73 -35.61 2.01
C LYS A 173 -16.69 -34.50 2.18
N GLU A 174 -16.55 -33.80 3.31
CA GLU A 174 -16.47 -34.28 4.70
C GLU A 174 -16.97 -33.22 5.69
N LYS A 175 -17.86 -33.63 6.60
CA LYS A 175 -17.89 -33.14 7.97
C LYS A 175 -16.93 -34.01 8.79
N GLU A 176 -16.35 -33.40 9.82
CA GLU A 176 -15.47 -33.97 10.87
C GLU A 176 -13.97 -34.00 10.58
N SER A 177 -13.24 -33.04 11.16
CA SER A 177 -12.50 -33.31 12.40
C SER A 177 -12.09 -32.00 13.09
N LYS A 178 -12.32 -31.97 14.40
CA LYS A 178 -11.83 -30.98 15.37
C LYS A 178 -10.79 -31.67 16.25
N GLU A 179 -9.91 -30.83 16.83
CA GLU A 179 -9.02 -31.06 17.99
C GLU A 179 -7.83 -32.01 17.75
N ASP A 180 -6.60 -31.78 18.24
CA ASP A 180 -6.11 -30.96 19.36
C ASP A 180 -4.61 -30.62 19.19
N ASN A 181 -4.15 -29.69 20.03
CA ASN A 181 -2.84 -29.07 20.20
C ASN A 181 -1.60 -29.98 20.23
N GLN A 182 -0.43 -29.38 19.92
CA GLN A 182 0.73 -29.51 20.80
C GLN A 182 1.71 -28.34 20.70
N GLU A 183 1.97 -27.74 21.86
CA GLU A 183 3.03 -26.78 22.17
C GLU A 183 4.40 -27.23 21.66
N LYS A 184 5.21 -26.26 21.20
CA LYS A 184 6.64 -26.34 21.42
C LYS A 184 7.27 -24.97 21.59
N ASP A 185 7.62 -24.74 22.85
CA ASP A 185 8.60 -23.82 23.41
C ASP A 185 9.82 -23.57 22.52
N SER A 186 10.08 -22.30 22.24
CA SER A 186 11.43 -21.77 22.08
C SER A 186 11.42 -20.29 22.44
N SER A 187 11.75 -20.03 23.71
CA SER A 187 12.17 -18.72 24.21
C SER A 187 13.42 -18.19 23.51
N GLU A 188 13.58 -16.87 23.59
CA GLU A 188 14.83 -16.08 23.45
C GLU A 188 15.08 -15.58 22.01
N SER A 189 14.86 -14.29 21.68
CA SER A 189 15.37 -13.10 22.36
C SER A 189 14.49 -11.88 22.12
N ALA A 190 13.98 -11.30 23.21
CA ALA A 190 13.36 -9.99 23.23
C ALA A 190 14.19 -9.12 24.19
N GLU A 191 14.75 -8.00 23.70
CA GLU A 191 15.02 -6.78 24.47
C GLU A 191 15.24 -5.58 23.51
N PRO A 192 14.83 -4.34 23.87
CA PRO A 192 13.67 -3.96 24.66
C PRO A 192 12.76 -2.96 23.93
N ASN A 193 11.47 -3.09 24.22
CA ASN A 193 10.45 -2.06 24.01
C ASN A 193 10.79 -0.86 24.92
N ARG A 194 11.50 0.15 24.41
CA ARG A 194 11.85 1.38 25.16
C ARG A 194 11.98 2.59 24.26
N ILE A 195 10.85 3.13 23.83
CA ILE A 195 10.70 4.59 23.87
C ILE A 195 9.37 4.82 24.58
N GLU A 196 9.40 4.98 25.90
CA GLU A 196 8.26 5.59 26.59
C GLU A 196 8.09 6.99 26.00
N HIS A 197 6.88 7.31 25.56
CA HIS A 197 6.54 8.66 25.16
C HIS A 197 6.21 9.48 26.42
N ASP A 198 6.49 10.78 26.43
CA ASP A 198 6.21 11.65 27.59
C ASP A 198 4.75 11.57 28.08
N ASN A 199 3.85 11.17 27.18
CA ASN A 199 2.43 11.07 27.41
C ASN A 199 1.84 9.66 27.37
N ILE A 200 2.60 8.63 26.96
CA ILE A 200 2.13 7.24 26.86
C ILE A 200 3.24 6.34 27.39
N ARG A 201 2.95 5.53 28.41
CA ARG A 201 3.96 4.73 29.11
C ARG A 201 3.41 3.41 29.65
N ASN A 202 4.29 2.64 30.28
CA ASN A 202 3.97 1.33 30.88
C ASN A 202 3.31 0.39 29.87
N ILE A 203 3.75 0.47 28.60
CA ILE A 203 3.23 -0.35 27.52
C ILE A 203 3.63 -1.80 27.72
N VAL A 204 2.63 -2.68 27.72
CA VAL A 204 2.78 -4.12 27.72
C VAL A 204 1.99 -4.67 26.53
N VAL A 205 2.69 -5.35 25.63
CA VAL A 205 2.11 -6.07 24.50
C VAL A 205 2.09 -7.56 24.82
N GLN A 206 0.96 -8.21 24.60
CA GLN A 206 0.77 -9.65 24.76
C GLN A 206 0.07 -10.22 23.53
N GLY A 207 0.31 -11.50 23.23
CA GLY A 207 -0.25 -12.17 22.07
C GLY A 207 0.68 -12.17 20.87
N GLU A 208 0.30 -12.91 19.84
CA GLU A 208 1.08 -13.17 18.62
C GLU A 208 0.14 -13.63 17.49
N GLN A 209 0.66 -13.71 16.28
CA GLN A 209 -0.02 -14.28 15.11
C GLN A 209 -1.40 -13.66 14.88
N GLY A 210 -1.46 -12.34 14.96
CA GLY A 210 -2.67 -11.58 14.67
C GLY A 210 -3.60 -11.36 15.84
N ASN A 211 -3.33 -11.90 17.03
CA ASN A 211 -4.16 -11.66 18.22
C ASN A 211 -3.34 -10.91 19.27
N TYR A 212 -3.60 -9.63 19.48
CA TYR A 212 -2.80 -8.80 20.39
C TYR A 212 -3.65 -8.09 21.45
N THR A 213 -3.11 -8.02 22.66
CA THR A 213 -3.59 -7.18 23.75
C THR A 213 -2.49 -6.21 24.16
N ILE A 214 -2.81 -4.91 24.07
CA ILE A 214 -1.89 -3.83 24.42
C ILE A 214 -2.46 -3.09 25.62
N LYS A 215 -1.70 -3.05 26.72
CA LYS A 215 -2.05 -2.31 27.93
C LYS A 215 -1.06 -1.20 28.19
N GLY A 216 -1.51 -0.12 28.78
CA GLY A 216 -0.67 0.99 29.16
C GLY A 216 -1.47 2.07 29.87
N GLU A 217 -0.84 3.22 30.04
CA GLU A 217 -1.51 4.41 30.55
C GLU A 217 -1.06 5.65 29.79
N THR A 218 -1.97 6.63 29.71
CA THR A 218 -1.74 7.91 29.06
C THR A 218 -2.13 9.07 29.97
N ASN A 219 -1.45 10.21 29.84
CA ASN A 219 -1.84 11.46 30.50
C ASN A 219 -2.34 12.50 29.50
N LEU A 220 -2.67 12.09 28.28
CA LEU A 220 -3.21 12.96 27.25
C LEU A 220 -4.60 13.45 27.67
N ASP A 221 -4.79 14.77 27.61
CA ASP A 221 -6.09 15.41 27.82
C ASP A 221 -6.96 15.41 26.55
N SER A 222 -6.42 14.92 25.42
CA SER A 222 -7.10 14.83 24.12
C SER A 222 -7.52 13.41 23.78
N GLU A 223 -8.42 13.27 22.80
CA GLU A 223 -8.77 11.96 22.27
C GLU A 223 -7.54 11.31 21.63
N ILE A 224 -7.29 10.07 22.04
CA ILE A 224 -6.25 9.22 21.50
C ILE A 224 -6.90 8.14 20.62
N ALA A 225 -6.29 7.90 19.46
CA ALA A 225 -6.64 6.84 18.54
C ALA A 225 -5.43 5.93 18.31
N TYR A 226 -5.68 4.75 17.73
CA TYR A 226 -4.65 3.85 17.27
C TYR A 226 -5.01 3.27 15.89
N SER A 227 -4.00 2.93 15.11
CA SER A 227 -4.11 2.07 13.93
C SER A 227 -3.05 0.97 14.02
N VAL A 228 -3.17 -0.07 13.18
CA VAL A 228 -2.12 -1.09 13.03
C VAL A 228 -1.69 -1.16 11.59
N GLU A 229 -0.39 -1.13 11.35
CA GLU A 229 0.22 -1.14 10.01
C GLU A 229 1.50 -1.99 9.97
N ASP A 230 1.90 -2.39 8.77
CA ASP A 230 3.16 -3.11 8.50
C ASP A 230 4.19 -2.26 7.73
N GLY A 231 3.90 -0.96 7.56
CA GLY A 231 4.68 -0.01 6.77
C GLY A 231 4.14 0.19 5.35
N HIS A 232 3.48 -0.81 4.76
CA HIS A 232 2.88 -0.72 3.43
C HIS A 232 1.34 -0.59 3.51
N TYR A 233 0.72 -1.39 4.36
CA TYR A 233 -0.73 -1.45 4.55
C TYR A 233 -1.13 -0.95 5.94
N ILE A 234 -2.28 -0.29 5.99
CA ILE A 234 -3.01 -0.08 7.24
C ILE A 234 -3.95 -1.29 7.39
N LEU A 235 -3.59 -2.18 8.32
CA LEU A 235 -4.27 -3.46 8.56
C LEU A 235 -5.45 -3.31 9.53
N VAL A 236 -5.37 -2.33 10.42
CA VAL A 236 -6.47 -1.90 11.29
C VAL A 236 -6.59 -0.40 11.18
N GLU A 237 -7.74 0.05 10.69
CA GLU A 237 -8.04 1.48 10.54
C GLU A 237 -8.06 2.19 11.90
N GLU A 238 -8.03 3.52 11.85
CA GLU A 238 -8.02 4.34 13.05
C GLU A 238 -9.23 4.05 13.95
N GLN A 239 -8.95 3.60 15.17
CA GLN A 239 -9.92 3.31 16.23
C GLN A 239 -9.62 4.15 17.47
N ARG A 240 -10.67 4.64 18.13
CA ARG A 240 -10.54 5.38 19.39
C ARG A 240 -10.06 4.45 20.49
N VAL A 241 -9.08 4.91 21.29
CA VAL A 241 -8.67 4.21 22.51
C VAL A 241 -9.66 4.56 23.63
N GLU A 242 -10.21 3.52 24.27
CA GLU A 242 -11.05 3.69 25.46
C GLU A 242 -10.19 3.84 26.71
N LEU A 243 -10.30 5.00 27.37
CA LEU A 243 -9.60 5.30 28.61
C LEU A 243 -10.44 4.90 29.82
N GLN A 244 -9.79 4.34 30.83
CA GLN A 244 -10.42 3.87 32.05
C GLN A 244 -10.02 4.76 33.24
N GLY A 245 -10.99 5.13 34.08
CA GLY A 245 -10.74 5.94 35.28
C GLY A 245 -10.65 7.45 35.03
N ASP A 246 -10.51 8.22 36.12
CA ASP A 246 -10.47 9.68 36.17
C ASP A 246 -9.15 10.23 36.75
N GLU A 247 -8.12 9.37 36.81
CA GLU A 247 -6.80 9.72 37.28
C GLU A 247 -6.01 10.54 36.24
N LYS A 248 -4.94 11.21 36.69
CA LYS A 248 -4.04 11.96 35.78
C LYS A 248 -3.38 11.06 34.73
N TRP A 249 -3.12 9.80 35.08
CA TRP A 249 -2.69 8.78 34.14
C TRP A 249 -3.83 7.79 34.00
N GLN A 250 -4.48 7.79 32.86
CA GLN A 250 -5.64 6.94 32.59
C GLN A 250 -5.16 5.64 31.95
N PRO A 251 -5.39 4.48 32.58
CA PRO A 251 -5.11 3.19 31.95
C PRO A 251 -5.98 2.97 30.72
N PHE A 252 -5.44 2.19 29.79
CA PHE A 252 -6.16 1.69 28.63
C PHE A 252 -5.82 0.22 28.36
N GLU A 253 -6.72 -0.43 27.63
CA GLU A 253 -6.53 -1.79 27.12
C GLU A 253 -7.09 -1.85 25.70
N ILE A 254 -6.24 -2.21 24.74
CA ILE A 254 -6.57 -2.37 23.33
C ILE A 254 -6.50 -3.85 23.02
N SER A 255 -7.53 -4.37 22.36
CA SER A 255 -7.55 -5.72 21.79
C SER A 255 -7.72 -5.61 20.29
N THR A 256 -6.82 -6.22 19.52
CA THR A 256 -6.86 -6.16 18.06
C THR A 256 -6.64 -7.55 17.46
N GLU A 257 -7.43 -7.85 16.44
CA GLU A 257 -7.41 -9.11 15.70
C GLU A 257 -7.13 -8.81 14.22
N ILE A 258 -6.11 -9.46 13.67
CA ILE A 258 -5.70 -9.37 12.28
C ILE A 258 -5.74 -10.78 11.71
N LYS A 259 -6.46 -10.95 10.60
CA LYS A 259 -6.54 -12.25 9.93
C LYS A 259 -5.15 -12.70 9.51
N LYS A 260 -4.89 -13.99 9.64
CA LYS A 260 -3.59 -14.60 9.32
C LYS A 260 -3.15 -14.32 7.88
N GLU A 261 -4.07 -14.27 6.92
CA GLU A 261 -3.81 -13.93 5.52
C GLU A 261 -3.33 -12.48 5.30
N ASN A 262 -3.55 -11.59 6.27
CA ASN A 262 -3.15 -10.19 6.21
C ASN A 262 -1.90 -9.91 7.06
N LEU A 263 -1.33 -10.92 7.71
CA LEU A 263 -0.10 -10.74 8.47
C LEU A 263 1.09 -10.61 7.50
N PRO A 264 2.06 -9.75 7.80
CA PRO A 264 3.24 -9.62 6.97
C PRO A 264 4.02 -10.94 6.96
N HIS A 265 4.48 -11.36 5.79
CA HIS A 265 5.33 -12.55 5.65
C HIS A 265 6.73 -12.31 6.26
N ALA A 266 7.25 -11.10 6.08
CA ALA A 266 8.50 -10.62 6.66
C ALA A 266 8.36 -9.13 7.00
N GLY A 267 9.07 -8.66 8.03
CA GLY A 267 9.06 -7.27 8.47
C GLY A 267 8.53 -7.10 9.89
N VAL A 268 7.86 -5.98 10.16
CA VAL A 268 7.35 -5.66 11.50
C VAL A 268 5.90 -5.24 11.44
N LEU A 269 5.12 -5.70 12.41
CA LEU A 269 3.77 -5.24 12.66
C LEU A 269 3.81 -4.19 13.76
N THR A 270 3.23 -3.02 13.52
CA THR A 270 3.34 -1.85 14.38
C THR A 270 1.97 -1.29 14.72
N LEU A 271 1.71 -1.01 16.00
CA LEU A 271 0.60 -0.18 16.44
C LEU A 271 1.05 1.28 16.47
N VAL A 272 0.29 2.16 15.84
CA VAL A 272 0.57 3.59 15.79
C VAL A 272 -0.51 4.32 16.57
N PHE A 273 -0.15 4.88 17.72
CA PHE A 273 -0.99 5.85 18.42
C PHE A 273 -1.00 7.17 17.67
N SER A 274 -2.14 7.86 17.67
CA SER A 274 -2.23 9.24 17.22
C SER A 274 -3.15 10.08 18.10
N TRP A 275 -2.83 11.38 18.23
CA TRP A 275 -3.62 12.35 18.98
C TRP A 275 -3.35 13.76 18.47
N GLU A 276 -4.23 14.71 18.80
CA GLU A 276 -4.00 16.12 18.51
C GLU A 276 -3.32 16.84 19.68
N GLN A 277 -2.30 17.65 19.37
CA GLN A 277 -1.64 18.54 20.31
C GLN A 277 -1.28 19.86 19.62
N ALA A 278 -1.76 20.97 20.16
CA ALA A 278 -1.53 22.32 19.62
C ALA A 278 -1.94 22.49 18.13
N GLY A 279 -2.97 21.77 17.68
CA GLY A 279 -3.46 21.81 16.30
C GLY A 279 -2.65 20.97 15.31
N GLU A 280 -1.71 20.17 15.79
CA GLU A 280 -0.94 19.22 14.98
C GLU A 280 -1.23 17.78 15.43
N LYS A 281 -1.37 16.85 14.47
CA LYS A 281 -1.45 15.43 14.77
C LYS A 281 -0.07 14.90 15.14
N LYS A 282 0.00 14.21 16.28
CA LYS A 282 1.20 13.55 16.81
C LYS A 282 1.03 12.04 16.72
N TYR A 283 2.15 11.33 16.63
CA TYR A 283 2.18 9.89 16.45
C TYR A 283 3.19 9.25 17.39
N HIS A 284 2.90 8.03 17.85
CA HIS A 284 3.83 7.21 18.60
C HIS A 284 3.63 5.73 18.26
N SER A 285 4.70 5.07 17.84
CA SER A 285 4.66 3.71 17.33
C SER A 285 5.18 2.70 18.36
N ILE A 286 4.52 1.55 18.45
CA ILE A 286 4.89 0.41 19.28
C ILE A 286 4.97 -0.83 18.39
N LEU A 287 6.07 -1.58 18.52
CA LEU A 287 6.21 -2.88 17.87
C LEU A 287 5.23 -3.89 18.50
N LEU A 288 4.41 -4.53 17.66
CA LEU A 288 3.55 -5.65 18.07
C LEU A 288 4.27 -6.98 17.91
N GLU A 289 4.78 -7.25 16.71
CA GLU A 289 5.44 -8.52 16.37
C GLU A 289 6.44 -8.30 15.23
N GLY A 290 7.55 -9.04 15.26
CA GLY A 290 8.52 -9.09 14.15
C GLY A 290 8.39 -10.42 13.41
N PHE A 291 8.34 -10.36 12.08
CA PHE A 291 8.21 -11.50 11.19
C PHE A 291 9.55 -11.69 10.48
N ASN A 292 10.23 -12.77 10.83
CA ASN A 292 11.50 -13.15 10.21
C ASN A 292 11.26 -14.34 9.28
N ASN A 293 11.87 -14.31 8.09
CA ASN A 293 11.96 -15.46 7.18
C ASN A 293 12.83 -16.58 7.75
#